data_AF-E3C9L9-F1
#
_entry.id   AF-E3C9L9-F1
#
_cell.length_a   1.000
_cell.length_b   1.000
_cell.length_c   1.000
_cell.angle_alpha   90.00
_cell.angle_beta   90.00
_cell.angle_gamma   90.00
#
_symmetry.space_group_name_H-M   'P 1'
#
loop_
_entity.id
_entity.type
_entity.pdbx_description
1 polymer ?
#
loop_
_entity_poly.entity_id
_entity_poly.type
_entity_poly.pdbx_seq_one_letter_code
_entity_poly.pdbx_strand_id
1 'polypeptide(L)'
;MTDKRMDYSSEIDKLKYSSTERVFEGVITEVNDVSVKIDFKGRMGKMDIPRRLLITEYDPKVGEEVGWLMSYPEVLDTEANQKYLGALHEYKKRMAKIAAEKEKGRTQE
;
A
#
# COMPACT_ATOMS: atom_id res chain seq x y z
N MET A 1 10.54 38.22 20.78
CA MET A 1 11.16 37.56 19.61
C MET A 1 10.91 36.08 19.75
N THR A 2 9.95 35.51 19.01
CA THR A 2 9.63 34.08 19.10
C THR A 2 10.21 33.38 17.87
N ASP A 3 11.19 32.52 18.13
CA ASP A 3 11.84 31.63 17.18
C ASP A 3 10.81 30.62 16.63
N LYS A 4 10.60 30.63 15.31
CA LYS A 4 9.73 29.68 14.59
C LYS A 4 10.48 28.36 14.44
N ARG A 5 10.32 27.46 15.40
CA ARG A 5 10.66 26.04 15.17
C ARG A 5 9.46 25.33 14.56
N MET A 6 9.70 24.81 13.36
CA MET A 6 8.80 24.10 12.45
C MET A 6 8.25 22.82 13.11
N ASP A 7 6.94 22.63 13.07
CA ASP A 7 6.12 21.73 13.88
C ASP A 7 5.91 20.35 13.22
N TYR A 8 6.93 19.47 13.26
CA TYR A 8 6.79 18.06 12.86
C TYR A 8 5.82 17.23 13.72
N SER A 9 5.25 17.80 14.80
CA SER A 9 4.29 17.09 15.66
C SER A 9 2.91 16.95 15.01
N SER A 10 2.60 17.75 13.98
CA SER A 10 1.22 17.88 13.50
C SER A 10 0.63 16.62 12.84
N GLU A 11 1.43 15.69 12.32
CA GLU A 11 0.94 14.42 11.76
C GLU A 11 1.01 13.25 12.75
N ILE A 12 2.04 13.16 13.59
CA ILE A 12 2.17 12.13 14.65
C ILE A 12 1.22 12.40 15.83
N ASP A 13 0.68 13.61 15.94
CA ASP A 13 -0.41 13.96 16.87
C ASP A 13 -1.81 13.79 16.23
N LYS A 14 -1.88 13.65 14.89
CA LYS A 14 -3.07 13.16 14.19
C LYS A 14 -3.11 11.63 14.21
N LEU A 15 -1.93 11.02 14.14
CA LEU A 15 -1.72 9.71 14.72
C LEU A 15 -2.01 9.85 16.20
N LYS A 16 -2.84 9.03 16.77
CA LYS A 16 -3.02 9.14 18.23
C LYS A 16 -1.82 8.56 18.98
N TYR A 17 -0.93 7.83 18.28
CA TYR A 17 0.15 7.05 18.88
C TYR A 17 1.41 7.01 18.00
N SER A 18 2.52 7.53 18.52
CA SER A 18 3.88 7.43 17.98
C SER A 18 4.48 6.02 18.11
N SER A 19 5.30 5.60 17.15
CA SER A 19 5.70 4.20 16.87
C SER A 19 6.09 3.33 18.07
N THR A 20 5.53 2.12 18.11
CA THR A 20 5.98 0.93 18.85
C THR A 20 5.88 -0.24 17.86
N GLU A 21 6.97 -0.56 17.18
CA GLU A 21 7.01 -1.56 16.12
C GLU A 21 6.53 -2.92 16.67
N ARG A 22 5.71 -3.66 15.91
CA ARG A 22 5.25 -5.00 16.31
C ARG A 22 5.56 -6.03 15.25
N VAL A 23 5.78 -7.26 15.68
CA VAL A 23 5.99 -8.39 14.76
C VAL A 23 4.64 -8.78 14.16
N PHE A 24 4.66 -8.95 12.84
CA PHE A 24 3.60 -9.45 12.00
C PHE A 24 4.07 -10.70 11.31
N GLU A 25 3.10 -11.54 10.99
CA GLU A 25 3.35 -12.75 10.22
C GLU A 25 2.38 -12.83 9.04
N GLY A 26 2.73 -13.63 8.05
CA GLY A 26 2.02 -13.79 6.80
C GLY A 26 2.30 -15.14 6.18
N VAL A 27 1.53 -15.47 5.16
CA VAL A 27 1.78 -16.63 4.29
C VAL A 27 1.85 -16.15 2.86
N ILE A 28 2.84 -16.64 2.13
CA ILE A 28 3.02 -16.31 0.72
C ILE A 28 1.93 -17.01 -0.10
N THR A 29 1.14 -16.24 -0.85
CA THR A 29 0.02 -16.76 -1.65
C THR A 29 0.29 -16.77 -3.14
N GLU A 30 1.12 -15.85 -3.63
CA GLU A 30 1.52 -15.80 -5.02
C GLU A 30 3.00 -15.43 -5.10
N VAL A 31 3.71 -16.16 -5.93
CA VAL A 31 5.13 -15.93 -6.20
C VAL A 31 5.25 -15.75 -7.71
N ASN A 32 5.36 -14.50 -8.12
CA ASN A 32 5.74 -14.15 -9.48
C ASN A 32 7.27 -14.03 -9.55
N ASP A 33 7.84 -13.81 -10.73
CA ASP A 33 9.29 -13.58 -10.88
C ASP A 33 9.77 -12.30 -10.18
N VAL A 34 8.84 -11.37 -9.89
CA VAL A 34 9.18 -10.02 -9.39
C VAL A 34 8.56 -9.73 -8.04
N SER A 35 7.35 -10.22 -7.77
CA SER A 35 6.62 -9.90 -6.55
C SER A 35 6.12 -11.15 -5.83
N VAL A 36 5.95 -10.97 -4.53
CA VAL A 36 5.40 -11.93 -3.61
C VAL A 36 4.16 -11.29 -3.03
N LYS A 37 3.02 -11.93 -3.26
CA LYS A 37 1.80 -11.54 -2.59
C LYS A 37 1.79 -12.25 -1.25
N ILE A 38 1.90 -11.45 -0.19
CA ILE A 38 1.78 -11.92 1.18
C ILE A 38 0.36 -11.62 1.64
N ASP A 39 -0.32 -12.68 2.02
CA ASP A 39 -1.55 -12.52 2.78
C ASP A 39 -1.16 -12.47 4.26
N PHE A 40 -1.50 -11.36 4.90
CA PHE A 40 -1.14 -11.15 6.30
C PHE A 40 -1.88 -12.18 7.14
N LYS A 41 -1.16 -12.94 8.00
CA LYS A 41 -1.78 -13.89 8.93
C LYS A 41 -2.73 -13.10 9.81
N GLY A 42 -3.87 -13.70 10.13
CA GLY A 42 -4.98 -12.96 10.75
C GLY A 42 -5.76 -12.09 9.78
N ARG A 43 -5.56 -12.23 8.45
CA ARG A 43 -6.37 -11.61 7.37
C ARG A 43 -6.33 -10.08 7.32
N MET A 44 -5.18 -9.49 7.63
CA MET A 44 -5.01 -8.02 7.72
C MET A 44 -4.77 -7.33 6.37
N GLY A 45 -5.27 -7.92 5.29
CA GLY A 45 -5.08 -7.45 3.93
C GLY A 45 -4.00 -8.22 3.19
N LYS A 46 -3.90 -7.85 1.92
CA LYS A 46 -2.87 -8.37 1.04
C LYS A 46 -1.85 -7.30 0.87
N MET A 47 -0.59 -7.68 0.98
CA MET A 47 0.50 -6.84 0.57
C MET A 47 1.19 -7.52 -0.58
N ASP A 48 1.16 -6.86 -1.72
CA ASP A 48 2.04 -7.21 -2.81
C ASP A 48 3.39 -6.56 -2.50
N ILE A 49 4.38 -7.38 -2.15
CA ILE A 49 5.74 -6.90 -1.91
C ILE A 49 6.67 -7.38 -3.02
N PRO A 50 7.70 -6.61 -3.38
CA PRO A 50 8.77 -7.12 -4.24
C PRO A 50 9.52 -8.28 -3.57
N ARG A 51 9.90 -9.30 -4.34
CA ARG A 51 10.67 -10.45 -3.83
C ARG A 51 11.95 -10.08 -3.10
N ARG A 52 12.64 -9.04 -3.57
CA ARG A 52 13.85 -8.49 -2.94
C ARG A 52 13.67 -7.97 -1.51
N LEU A 53 12.42 -7.70 -1.07
CA LEU A 53 12.11 -7.35 0.32
C LEU A 53 11.93 -8.58 1.21
N LEU A 54 11.77 -9.75 0.60
CA LEU A 54 11.69 -11.01 1.31
C LEU A 54 13.11 -11.51 1.58
N ILE A 55 13.45 -11.57 2.86
CA ILE A 55 14.77 -12.03 3.30
C ILE A 55 14.74 -13.56 3.35
N THR A 56 15.44 -14.21 2.41
CA THR A 56 15.54 -15.67 2.32
C THR A 56 16.82 -16.05 1.55
N GLU A 57 17.42 -17.19 1.89
CA GLU A 57 18.60 -17.75 1.21
C GLU A 57 18.23 -18.65 0.02
N TYR A 58 16.94 -18.92 -0.17
CA TYR A 58 16.42 -19.81 -1.19
C TYR A 58 15.17 -19.24 -1.87
N ASP A 59 14.74 -19.88 -2.97
CA ASP A 59 13.58 -19.43 -3.73
C ASP A 59 12.28 -19.59 -2.92
N PRO A 60 11.56 -18.49 -2.60
CA PRO A 60 10.35 -18.53 -1.79
C PRO A 60 9.23 -19.30 -2.48
N LYS A 61 8.48 -20.06 -1.69
CA LYS A 61 7.40 -20.92 -2.19
C LYS A 61 6.05 -20.48 -1.65
N VAL A 62 5.02 -20.75 -2.45
CA VAL A 62 3.64 -20.58 -2.02
C VAL A 62 3.38 -21.50 -0.82
N GLY A 63 2.77 -20.95 0.23
CA GLY A 63 2.48 -21.66 1.47
C GLY A 63 3.52 -21.48 2.58
N GLU A 64 4.65 -20.81 2.30
CA GLU A 64 5.65 -20.53 3.35
C GLU A 64 5.21 -19.42 4.28
N GLU A 65 5.55 -19.61 5.56
CA GLU A 65 5.30 -18.63 6.60
C GLU A 65 6.42 -17.57 6.63
N VAL A 66 6.03 -16.31 6.73
CA VAL A 66 6.94 -15.16 6.75
C VAL A 66 6.61 -14.26 7.93
N GLY A 67 7.62 -13.64 8.53
CA GLY A 67 7.48 -12.70 9.64
C GLY A 67 8.22 -11.39 9.38
N TRP A 68 7.64 -10.25 9.75
CA TRP A 68 8.24 -8.92 9.61
C TRP A 68 7.80 -8.00 10.74
N LEU A 69 8.55 -6.95 11.04
CA LEU A 69 8.08 -5.89 11.93
C LEU A 69 7.25 -4.90 11.12
N MET A 70 6.00 -4.68 11.51
CA MET A 70 5.16 -3.62 10.96
C MET A 70 5.12 -2.46 11.95
N SER A 71 5.51 -1.29 11.48
CA SER A 71 4.99 -0.03 12.02
C SER A 71 3.76 0.39 11.20
N TYR A 72 2.88 1.16 11.82
CA TYR A 72 1.48 1.17 11.41
C TYR A 72 1.08 2.32 10.50
N PRO A 73 0.30 2.02 9.43
CA PRO A 73 -0.50 3.03 8.76
C PRO A 73 -1.75 3.35 9.59
N GLU A 74 -2.05 4.63 9.83
CA GLU A 74 -3.25 5.08 10.55
C GLU A 74 -4.13 5.94 9.63
N VAL A 75 -5.45 5.82 9.81
CA VAL A 75 -6.46 6.64 9.13
C VAL A 75 -6.96 7.70 10.09
N LEU A 76 -7.01 8.95 9.63
CA LEU A 76 -6.90 10.09 10.53
C LEU A 76 -8.20 10.88 10.74
N ASP A 77 -9.27 10.62 9.98
CA ASP A 77 -10.42 11.53 9.90
C ASP A 77 -11.78 10.81 9.78
N THR A 78 -12.81 11.48 10.32
CA THR A 78 -14.22 11.07 10.32
C THR A 78 -14.94 11.32 9.00
N GLU A 79 -14.53 12.33 8.23
CA GLU A 79 -15.12 12.54 6.91
C GLU A 79 -14.28 11.83 5.85
N ALA A 80 -14.96 11.04 5.00
CA ALA A 80 -14.31 10.51 3.81
C ALA A 80 -13.71 11.68 3.06
N ASN A 81 -12.47 11.52 2.62
CA ASN A 81 -11.77 12.56 1.91
C ASN A 81 -12.51 12.80 0.59
N GLN A 82 -13.49 13.71 0.58
CA GLN A 82 -14.43 13.92 -0.54
C GLN A 82 -13.66 14.33 -1.79
N LYS A 83 -12.56 15.05 -1.58
CA LYS A 83 -11.54 15.33 -2.58
C LYS A 83 -10.91 14.04 -3.15
N TYR A 84 -10.57 13.04 -2.32
CA TYR A 84 -10.09 11.71 -2.74
C TYR A 84 -11.17 10.88 -3.43
N LEU A 85 -12.42 10.96 -3.00
CA LEU A 85 -13.53 10.25 -3.65
C LEU A 85 -13.83 10.81 -5.05
N GLY A 86 -13.85 12.13 -5.19
CA GLY A 86 -13.92 12.78 -6.51
C GLY A 86 -12.73 12.39 -7.38
N ALA A 87 -11.53 12.38 -6.81
CA ALA A 87 -10.31 11.95 -7.51
C ALA A 87 -10.34 10.47 -7.92
N LEU A 88 -10.80 9.55 -7.07
CA LEU A 88 -10.96 8.12 -7.34
C LEU A 88 -11.97 7.87 -8.48
N HIS A 89 -12.99 8.71 -8.56
CA HIS A 89 -14.04 8.63 -9.56
C HIS A 89 -13.58 9.16 -10.93
N GLU A 90 -13.00 10.35 -10.98
CA GLU A 90 -12.40 10.89 -12.21
C GLU A 90 -11.21 10.02 -12.69
N TYR A 91 -10.45 9.40 -11.76
CA TYR A 91 -9.42 8.40 -12.07
C TYR A 91 -10.00 7.18 -12.80
N LYS A 92 -11.05 6.56 -12.23
CA LYS A 92 -11.70 5.40 -12.86
C LYS A 92 -12.29 5.74 -14.23
N LYS A 93 -12.93 6.91 -14.37
CA LYS A 93 -13.48 7.37 -15.66
C LYS A 93 -12.40 7.65 -16.70
N ARG A 94 -11.34 8.35 -16.32
CA ARG A 94 -10.21 8.65 -17.20
C ARG A 94 -9.48 7.37 -17.61
N MET A 95 -9.30 6.38 -16.72
CA MET A 95 -8.75 5.05 -17.03
C MET A 95 -9.61 4.27 -18.02
N ALA A 96 -10.93 4.36 -17.89
CA ALA A 96 -11.86 3.74 -18.84
C ALA A 96 -11.84 4.43 -20.22
N LYS A 97 -11.85 5.78 -20.28
CA LYS A 97 -11.81 6.51 -21.56
C LYS A 97 -10.49 6.30 -22.31
N ILE A 98 -9.38 6.29 -21.57
CA ILE A 98 -8.05 6.02 -22.13
C ILE A 98 -7.94 4.57 -22.63
N ALA A 99 -8.49 3.59 -21.91
CA ALA A 99 -8.56 2.21 -22.41
C ALA A 99 -9.31 2.15 -23.76
N ALA A 100 -10.39 2.94 -23.90
CA ALA A 100 -11.21 3.00 -25.11
C ALA A 100 -10.60 3.79 -26.29
N GLU A 101 -9.93 4.93 -26.09
CA GLU A 101 -9.24 5.67 -27.18
C GLU A 101 -8.01 4.89 -27.70
N LYS A 102 -7.31 4.15 -26.81
CA LYS A 102 -6.20 3.24 -27.18
C LYS A 102 -6.63 2.09 -28.07
N GLU A 103 -7.85 1.61 -27.90
CA GLU A 103 -8.43 0.59 -28.79
C GLU A 103 -8.78 1.19 -30.16
N LYS A 104 -9.23 2.46 -30.22
CA LYS A 104 -9.61 3.13 -31.47
C LYS A 104 -8.43 3.54 -32.36
N GLY A 105 -7.38 4.13 -31.81
CA GLY A 105 -6.19 4.52 -32.58
C GLY A 105 -5.43 3.32 -33.18
N ARG A 106 -5.48 2.16 -32.53
CA ARG A 106 -4.97 0.86 -33.05
C ARG A 106 -5.72 0.32 -34.27
N THR A 107 -6.79 0.98 -34.69
CA THR A 107 -7.72 0.50 -35.72
C THR A 107 -7.76 1.42 -36.96
N GLN A 108 -7.04 2.55 -36.98
CA GLN A 108 -7.02 3.49 -38.13
C GLN A 108 -5.65 3.62 -38.85
N GLU A 109 -4.61 2.94 -38.37
CA GLU A 109 -3.46 2.50 -39.20
C GLU A 109 -3.71 1.08 -39.69
#